data_AF-A0A923X9L6-F1
#
_entry.id   AF-A0A923X9L6-F1
#
_cell.length_a   1.000
_cell.length_b   1.000
_cell.length_c   1.000
_cell.angle_alpha   90.00
_cell.angle_beta   90.00
_cell.angle_gamma   90.00
#
_symmetry.space_group_name_H-M   'P 1'
#
loop_
_entity.id
_entity.type
_entity.pdbx_description
1 polymer ?
#
loop_
_entity_poly.entity_id
_entity_poly.type
_entity_poly.pdbx_seq_one_letter_code
_entity_poly.pdbx_strand_id
1 'polypeptide(L)'
;MKLNLFVAAISIALFTVGCVSKPVDNRNPAGTGDIGSSTDQFSFESFKLPVTRENKVATRVAYNSWSGEWPSPVIDVRSEEPGVTQITGYTNLRNPVASDKTNCTIKNGLYHPWSQTDPSSITYYTIQGEADFKTVRDTTKTFYNEKTHKTEKIKIPKGTLFSNVVYYGENFCGSIQTVGKTKRPFSEGCDFFFDNKDMVRIADGGDFSEQWLYLKCEEKDSNGKNVKAFVKDTDLLSQPRISKGCPAEYGKVQSAKNCAQ
;
A
#
# COMPACT_ATOMS: atom_id res chain seq x y z
N MET A 1 0.90 -65.80 54.89
CA MET A 1 1.99 -64.92 54.40
C MET A 1 1.32 -63.66 53.87
N LYS A 2 1.49 -62.53 54.59
CA LYS A 2 0.74 -61.29 54.38
C LYS A 2 1.20 -60.63 53.07
N LEU A 3 0.26 -60.34 52.16
CA LEU A 3 0.47 -59.39 51.08
C LEU A 3 -0.66 -58.36 51.13
N ASN A 4 -0.33 -57.20 51.69
CA ASN A 4 -1.14 -55.99 51.64
C ASN A 4 -1.12 -55.49 50.19
N LEU A 5 -2.26 -55.47 49.51
CA LEU A 5 -2.42 -54.74 48.27
C LEU A 5 -3.37 -53.57 48.53
N PHE A 6 -2.82 -52.37 48.42
CA PHE A 6 -3.51 -51.10 48.62
C PHE A 6 -4.67 -50.96 47.62
N VAL A 7 -5.85 -50.72 48.17
CA VAL A 7 -7.03 -50.23 47.46
C VAL A 7 -6.81 -48.74 47.18
N ALA A 8 -6.61 -48.37 45.91
CA ALA A 8 -6.71 -46.98 45.48
C ALA A 8 -8.11 -46.76 44.89
N ALA A 9 -8.87 -45.91 45.56
CA ALA A 9 -10.24 -45.57 45.22
C ALA A 9 -10.33 -44.82 43.89
N ILE A 10 -11.37 -45.18 43.17
CA ILE A 10 -11.88 -44.62 41.94
C ILE A 10 -12.30 -43.16 42.17
N SER A 11 -11.80 -42.25 41.34
CA SER A 11 -12.42 -40.95 41.08
C SER A 11 -12.51 -40.76 39.58
N ILE A 12 -13.70 -41.06 39.07
CA ILE A 12 -14.14 -40.80 37.71
C ILE A 12 -14.43 -39.30 37.64
N ALA A 13 -13.54 -38.54 37.01
CA ALA A 13 -13.86 -37.20 36.54
C ALA A 13 -14.35 -37.32 35.10
N LEU A 14 -15.67 -37.21 34.90
CA LEU A 14 -16.27 -36.95 33.60
C LEU A 14 -15.78 -35.58 33.10
N PHE A 15 -14.98 -35.58 32.03
CA PHE A 15 -14.85 -34.42 31.15
C PHE A 15 -15.36 -34.82 29.77
N THR A 16 -16.65 -34.60 29.55
CA THR A 16 -17.25 -34.63 28.23
C THR A 16 -17.16 -33.24 27.60
N VAL A 17 -16.74 -33.24 26.34
CA VAL A 17 -16.98 -32.26 25.27
C VAL A 17 -16.22 -30.94 25.32
N GLY A 18 -15.37 -30.75 24.31
CA GLY A 18 -14.88 -29.43 23.92
C GLY A 18 -13.57 -29.47 23.15
N CYS A 19 -13.54 -30.11 21.97
CA CYS A 19 -12.59 -29.69 20.94
C CYS A 19 -12.94 -28.25 20.55
N VAL A 20 -12.46 -27.27 21.31
CA VAL A 20 -12.42 -25.90 20.86
C VAL A 20 -11.14 -25.78 20.04
N SER A 21 -11.26 -26.16 18.77
CA SER A 21 -10.52 -25.48 17.72
C SER A 21 -10.68 -23.98 17.99
N LYS A 22 -9.63 -23.32 18.46
CA LYS A 22 -9.63 -21.86 18.51
C LYS A 22 -9.95 -21.41 17.08
N PRO A 23 -11.05 -20.69 16.83
CA PRO A 23 -11.25 -20.09 15.54
C PRO A 23 -10.03 -19.21 15.28
N VAL A 24 -9.48 -19.35 14.08
CA VAL A 24 -8.66 -18.31 13.47
C VAL A 24 -9.41 -17.00 13.71
N ASP A 25 -8.83 -16.11 14.53
CA ASP A 25 -9.43 -14.81 14.81
C ASP A 25 -9.34 -14.00 13.50
N ASN A 26 -10.34 -14.24 12.64
CA ASN A 26 -10.66 -13.53 11.41
C ASN A 26 -11.21 -12.14 11.75
N ARG A 27 -10.59 -11.43 12.68
CA ARG A 27 -10.79 -9.99 12.88
C ARG A 27 -10.02 -9.20 11.82
N ASN A 28 -10.35 -9.45 10.55
CA ASN A 28 -10.63 -8.37 9.60
C ASN A 28 -11.46 -8.89 8.41
N PRO A 29 -12.80 -9.02 8.54
CA PRO A 29 -13.67 -9.35 7.41
C PRO A 29 -14.06 -8.11 6.59
N ALA A 30 -13.59 -6.92 6.95
CA ALA A 30 -13.83 -5.69 6.19
C ALA A 30 -12.48 -5.16 5.67
N GLY A 31 -12.23 -5.40 4.39
CA GLY A 31 -11.02 -4.99 3.67
C GLY A 31 -10.86 -3.49 3.47
N THR A 32 -10.99 -2.69 4.53
CA THR A 32 -10.58 -1.29 4.58
C THR A 32 -9.36 -1.21 5.49
N GLY A 33 -8.15 -1.27 4.91
CA GLY A 33 -6.95 -0.91 5.64
C GLY A 33 -7.01 0.57 6.01
N ASP A 34 -7.70 0.91 7.10
CA ASP A 34 -7.58 2.21 7.74
C ASP A 34 -6.24 2.21 8.48
N ILE A 35 -5.21 2.77 7.84
CA ILE A 35 -3.92 3.03 8.48
C ILE A 35 -4.07 4.35 9.25
N GLY A 36 -3.95 4.26 10.57
CA GLY A 36 -4.12 5.37 11.49
C GLY A 36 -3.11 6.49 11.25
N SER A 37 -3.60 7.71 11.25
CA SER A 37 -2.82 8.95 11.28
C SER A 37 -2.08 9.05 12.62
N SER A 38 -0.76 8.81 12.61
CA SER A 38 0.15 9.32 13.64
C SER A 38 1.27 10.11 12.96
N THR A 39 1.41 11.35 13.39
CA THR A 39 2.45 12.34 13.11
C THR A 39 3.87 11.77 13.01
N ASP A 40 4.62 12.25 12.01
CA ASP A 40 6.07 12.18 11.81
C ASP A 40 6.73 10.80 11.70
N GLN A 41 6.40 10.09 10.61
CA GLN A 41 7.30 9.20 9.87
C GLN A 41 6.59 8.79 8.58
N PHE A 42 7.25 8.92 7.42
CA PHE A 42 6.78 8.24 6.21
C PHE A 42 6.68 6.74 6.53
N SER A 43 5.47 6.24 6.79
CA SER A 43 5.27 4.81 7.00
C SER A 43 5.32 4.15 5.62
N PHE A 44 6.50 3.63 5.28
CA PHE A 44 6.78 2.87 4.06
C PHE A 44 6.12 1.47 4.11
N GLU A 45 4.83 1.44 4.38
CA GLU A 45 4.09 0.20 4.53
C GLU A 45 3.61 -0.29 3.16
N SER A 46 4.35 -1.27 2.62
CA SER A 46 3.92 -2.04 1.45
C SER A 46 3.38 -3.40 1.88
N PHE A 47 2.32 -3.86 1.23
CA PHE A 47 1.71 -5.15 1.54
C PHE A 47 1.28 -5.91 0.28
N LYS A 48 1.29 -7.24 0.39
CA LYS A 48 0.80 -8.11 -0.69
C LYS A 48 -0.72 -8.09 -0.71
N LEU A 49 -1.28 -7.84 -1.88
CA LEU A 49 -2.69 -7.63 -2.13
C LEU A 49 -3.13 -8.54 -3.29
N PRO A 50 -3.98 -9.56 -3.07
CA PRO A 50 -4.62 -10.25 -4.18
C PRO A 50 -5.61 -9.29 -4.84
N VAL A 51 -5.45 -9.08 -6.14
CA VAL A 51 -6.33 -8.24 -6.96
C VAL A 51 -6.89 -9.05 -8.12
N THR A 52 -8.11 -8.73 -8.51
CA THR A 52 -8.77 -9.27 -9.70
C THR A 52 -8.80 -8.20 -10.77
N ARG A 53 -8.21 -8.49 -11.94
CA ARG A 53 -8.27 -7.67 -13.16
C ARG A 53 -8.56 -8.61 -14.32
N GLU A 54 -9.47 -8.23 -15.22
CA GLU A 54 -9.84 -9.05 -16.39
C GLU A 54 -10.16 -10.52 -16.02
N ASN A 55 -10.89 -10.71 -14.92
CA ASN A 55 -11.25 -12.03 -14.36
C ASN A 55 -10.05 -12.92 -13.93
N LYS A 56 -8.84 -12.36 -13.83
CA LYS A 56 -7.64 -13.05 -13.32
C LYS A 56 -7.29 -12.51 -11.94
N VAL A 57 -7.04 -13.43 -11.00
CA VAL A 57 -6.52 -13.11 -9.67
C VAL A 57 -5.01 -13.20 -9.69
N ALA A 58 -4.33 -12.13 -9.27
CA ALA A 58 -2.89 -12.11 -9.09
C ALA A 58 -2.53 -11.43 -7.77
N THR A 59 -1.46 -11.92 -7.13
CA THR A 59 -0.85 -11.20 -6.01
C THR A 59 -0.07 -10.01 -6.56
N ARG A 60 -0.34 -8.84 -5.99
CA ARG A 60 0.32 -7.56 -6.28
C ARG A 60 0.88 -6.98 -5.01
N VAL A 61 1.70 -5.94 -5.13
CA VAL A 61 2.18 -5.14 -4.00
C VAL A 61 1.49 -3.80 -4.03
N ALA A 62 0.88 -3.40 -2.92
CA ALA A 62 0.23 -2.11 -2.76
C ALA A 62 0.96 -1.29 -1.69
N TYR A 63 1.04 0.03 -1.91
CA TYR A 63 1.63 1.00 -0.97
C TYR A 63 0.97 2.38 -1.11
N ASN A 64 1.00 3.13 -0.03
CA ASN A 64 0.34 4.43 0.16
C ASN A 64 1.17 5.60 -0.40
N SER A 65 1.55 5.54 -1.68
CA SER A 65 2.22 6.64 -2.36
C SER A 65 1.74 6.77 -3.81
N TRP A 66 1.91 7.96 -4.38
CA TRP A 66 1.84 8.14 -5.82
C TRP A 66 3.26 8.02 -6.36
N SER A 67 3.55 6.87 -6.96
CA SER A 67 4.91 6.56 -7.38
C SER A 67 5.37 7.46 -8.53
N GLY A 68 6.65 7.83 -8.50
CA GLY A 68 7.30 8.60 -9.55
C GLY A 68 8.13 9.77 -9.02
N GLU A 69 9.23 10.08 -9.72
CA GLU A 69 9.91 11.38 -9.56
C GLU A 69 9.01 12.53 -9.98
N TRP A 70 8.24 12.33 -11.05
CA TRP A 70 7.19 13.23 -11.53
C TRP A 70 5.87 12.46 -11.50
N PRO A 71 5.20 12.38 -10.33
CA PRO A 71 3.97 11.62 -10.24
C PRO A 71 2.97 12.14 -11.29
N SER A 72 2.30 11.21 -11.96
CA SER A 72 1.40 11.51 -13.06
C SER A 72 0.25 10.50 -13.05
N PRO A 73 -0.95 10.89 -13.51
CA PRO A 73 -1.34 12.21 -14.01
C PRO A 73 -1.65 13.23 -12.89
N VAL A 74 -1.52 14.53 -13.19
CA VAL A 74 -2.20 15.57 -12.41
C VAL A 74 -3.68 15.56 -12.79
N ILE A 75 -4.57 15.36 -11.82
CA ILE A 75 -6.01 15.29 -12.06
C ILE A 75 -6.65 16.62 -11.64
N ASP A 76 -7.18 17.35 -12.62
CA ASP A 76 -7.87 18.61 -12.42
C ASP A 76 -9.39 18.40 -12.43
N VAL A 77 -9.97 18.51 -11.23
CA VAL A 77 -11.42 18.48 -11.01
C VAL A 77 -11.90 19.92 -10.88
N ARG A 78 -11.99 20.62 -12.01
CA ARG A 78 -12.47 22.02 -12.11
C ARG A 78 -11.81 22.95 -11.09
N SER A 79 -10.50 22.87 -10.92
CA SER A 79 -9.78 23.54 -9.83
C SER A 79 -9.89 25.07 -9.83
N GLU A 80 -10.25 25.67 -10.97
CA GLU A 80 -10.47 27.10 -11.13
C GLU A 80 -11.82 27.59 -10.58
N GLU A 81 -12.71 26.67 -10.19
CA GLU A 81 -14.05 26.99 -9.70
C GLU A 81 -14.30 26.38 -8.32
N PRO A 82 -14.76 27.16 -7.32
CA PRO A 82 -15.18 26.59 -6.06
C PRO A 82 -16.42 25.69 -6.24
N GLY A 83 -16.53 24.67 -5.40
CA GLY A 83 -17.70 23.81 -5.37
C GLY A 83 -17.34 22.33 -5.29
N VAL A 84 -18.27 21.51 -5.78
CA VAL A 84 -18.15 20.05 -5.76
C VAL A 84 -18.49 19.48 -7.13
N THR A 85 -17.92 18.32 -7.43
CA THR A 85 -18.17 17.53 -8.63
C THR A 85 -18.57 16.13 -8.21
N GLN A 86 -19.64 15.62 -8.82
CA GLN A 86 -20.05 14.23 -8.63
C GLN A 86 -19.26 13.34 -9.58
N ILE A 87 -18.69 12.28 -9.02
CA ILE A 87 -17.95 11.26 -9.75
C ILE A 87 -18.53 9.88 -9.42
N THR A 88 -18.15 8.88 -10.20
CA THR A 88 -18.40 7.47 -9.88
C THR A 88 -17.08 6.80 -9.49
N GLY A 89 -17.11 6.05 -8.39
CA GLY A 89 -15.99 5.24 -7.94
C GLY A 89 -16.41 3.81 -7.63
N TYR A 90 -15.46 3.07 -7.07
CA TYR A 90 -15.60 1.67 -6.67
C TYR A 90 -15.61 1.56 -5.14
N THR A 91 -16.41 0.65 -4.63
CA THR A 91 -16.42 0.33 -3.19
C THR A 91 -15.25 -0.56 -2.78
N ASN A 92 -14.56 -1.21 -3.74
CA ASN A 92 -13.48 -2.15 -3.46
C ASN A 92 -12.31 -2.04 -4.45
N LEU A 93 -11.13 -1.73 -3.92
CA LEU A 93 -9.86 -1.65 -4.65
C LEU A 93 -9.40 -2.98 -5.28
N ARG A 94 -9.69 -4.11 -4.61
CA ARG A 94 -9.17 -5.43 -5.01
C ARG A 94 -9.85 -5.96 -6.26
N ASN A 95 -11.15 -5.75 -6.40
CA ASN A 95 -11.95 -6.27 -7.52
C ASN A 95 -12.96 -5.22 -8.00
N PRO A 96 -12.51 -4.19 -8.74
CA PRO A 96 -13.36 -3.06 -9.12
C PRO A 96 -14.52 -3.48 -10.02
N VAL A 97 -14.31 -4.44 -10.94
CA VAL A 97 -15.35 -4.89 -11.90
C VAL A 97 -16.52 -5.58 -11.21
N ALA A 98 -16.25 -6.39 -10.18
CA ALA A 98 -17.31 -7.05 -9.41
C ALA A 98 -17.81 -6.22 -8.21
N SER A 99 -17.24 -5.03 -7.99
CA SER A 99 -17.63 -4.16 -6.89
C SER A 99 -18.76 -3.24 -7.29
N ASP A 100 -19.61 -2.91 -6.32
CA ASP A 100 -20.64 -1.90 -6.52
C ASP A 100 -19.99 -0.56 -6.85
N LYS A 101 -20.56 0.08 -7.87
CA LYS A 101 -20.25 1.48 -8.19
C LYS A 101 -20.92 2.37 -7.16
N THR A 102 -20.21 3.41 -6.74
CA THR A 102 -20.74 4.42 -5.81
C THR A 102 -20.62 5.80 -6.40
N ASN A 103 -21.69 6.60 -6.30
CA ASN A 103 -21.63 8.01 -6.63
C ASN A 103 -21.01 8.75 -5.45
N CYS A 104 -20.02 9.58 -5.74
CA CYS A 104 -19.18 10.23 -4.75
C CYS A 104 -19.06 11.70 -5.13
N THR A 105 -19.56 12.58 -4.27
CA THR A 105 -19.38 14.02 -4.42
C THR A 105 -18.06 14.41 -3.79
N ILE A 106 -17.18 15.03 -4.57
CA ILE A 106 -15.85 15.47 -4.14
C ILE A 106 -15.67 16.96 -4.39
N LYS A 107 -14.81 17.61 -3.60
CA LYS A 107 -14.50 19.04 -3.78
C LYS A 107 -13.76 19.28 -5.09
N ASN A 108 -14.03 20.40 -5.73
CA ASN A 108 -13.23 20.83 -6.86
C ASN A 108 -11.79 21.14 -6.40
N GLY A 109 -10.81 20.86 -7.25
CA GLY A 109 -9.40 21.09 -6.94
C GLY A 109 -8.45 20.24 -7.77
N LEU A 110 -7.15 20.37 -7.46
CA LEU A 110 -6.08 19.59 -8.07
C LEU A 110 -5.77 18.38 -7.18
N TYR A 111 -6.04 17.20 -7.71
CA TYR A 111 -5.78 15.92 -7.06
C TYR A 111 -4.41 15.41 -7.50
N HIS A 112 -3.41 15.73 -6.69
CA HIS A 112 -2.02 15.34 -6.90
C HIS A 112 -1.20 15.54 -5.61
N PRO A 113 -0.18 14.73 -5.27
CA PRO A 113 0.58 14.88 -4.01
C PRO A 113 1.35 16.20 -3.91
N TRP A 114 1.72 16.79 -5.05
CA TRP A 114 2.37 18.11 -5.11
C TRP A 114 1.39 19.27 -5.19
N SER A 115 0.08 19.00 -5.20
CA SER A 115 -0.90 20.08 -5.15
C SER A 115 -0.99 20.65 -3.73
N GLN A 116 -1.07 21.99 -3.65
CA GLN A 116 -1.24 22.70 -2.38
C GLN A 116 -2.72 22.90 -2.01
N THR A 117 -3.66 22.41 -2.82
CA THR A 117 -5.10 22.56 -2.55
C THR A 117 -5.57 21.52 -1.53
N ASP A 118 -6.51 21.83 -0.63
CA ASP A 118 -7.06 20.86 0.35
C ASP A 118 -7.38 19.46 -0.20
N PRO A 119 -7.94 19.30 -1.43
CA PRO A 119 -8.23 17.98 -2.00
C PRO A 119 -7.00 17.12 -2.32
N SER A 120 -5.78 17.66 -2.22
CA SER A 120 -4.52 16.91 -2.40
C SER A 120 -4.17 16.03 -1.19
N SER A 121 -4.71 16.34 0.00
CA SER A 121 -4.42 15.65 1.26
C SER A 121 -5.19 14.33 1.42
N ILE A 122 -5.40 13.62 0.31
CA ILE A 122 -6.05 12.31 0.28
C ILE A 122 -5.01 11.18 0.31
N THR A 123 -5.48 9.95 0.45
CA THR A 123 -4.60 8.78 0.34
C THR A 123 -4.53 8.33 -1.11
N TYR A 124 -3.30 8.19 -1.61
CA TYR A 124 -3.00 7.61 -2.91
C TYR A 124 -2.47 6.20 -2.73
N TYR A 125 -2.84 5.30 -3.64
CA TYR A 125 -2.33 3.93 -3.65
C TYR A 125 -1.69 3.64 -5.01
N THR A 126 -0.44 3.20 -4.98
CA THR A 126 0.16 2.52 -6.13
C THR A 126 -0.01 1.01 -5.92
N ILE A 127 -0.48 0.30 -6.95
CA ILE A 127 -0.51 -1.17 -6.98
C ILE A 127 0.35 -1.63 -8.14
N GLN A 128 1.38 -2.41 -7.84
CA GLN A 128 2.33 -2.88 -8.86
C GLN A 128 2.57 -4.39 -8.82
N GLY A 129 3.23 -4.89 -9.86
CA GLY A 129 3.76 -6.25 -9.91
C GLY A 129 4.61 -6.58 -8.68
N GLU A 130 4.55 -7.82 -8.23
CA GLU A 130 5.41 -8.30 -7.16
C GLU A 130 6.88 -8.29 -7.58
N ALA A 131 7.74 -7.80 -6.68
CA ALA A 131 9.17 -7.83 -6.85
C ALA A 131 9.80 -8.18 -5.51
N ASP A 132 10.26 -9.42 -5.38
CA ASP A 132 11.00 -9.89 -4.22
C ASP A 132 12.42 -10.26 -4.67
N PHE A 133 13.40 -9.97 -3.81
CA PHE A 133 14.81 -10.20 -4.08
C PHE A 133 15.47 -10.99 -2.96
N LYS A 134 16.57 -11.66 -3.31
CA LYS A 134 17.43 -12.38 -2.36
C LYS A 134 18.89 -12.08 -2.64
N THR A 135 19.68 -11.91 -1.58
CA THR A 135 21.13 -11.81 -1.73
C THR A 135 21.76 -13.17 -2.02
N VAL A 136 22.65 -13.22 -3.02
CA VAL A 136 23.39 -14.46 -3.35
C VAL A 136 24.78 -14.54 -2.72
N ARG A 137 25.29 -13.41 -2.22
CA ARG A 137 26.58 -13.29 -1.53
C ARG A 137 26.46 -12.34 -0.34
N ASP A 138 27.42 -12.42 0.58
CA ASP A 138 27.57 -11.40 1.62
C ASP A 138 27.89 -10.06 0.95
N THR A 139 27.10 -9.03 1.24
CA THR A 139 27.34 -7.68 0.75
C THR A 139 27.40 -6.70 1.91
N THR A 140 28.03 -5.54 1.72
CA THR A 140 28.12 -4.49 2.73
C THR A 140 27.60 -3.21 2.13
N LYS A 141 26.66 -2.57 2.83
CA LYS A 141 26.11 -1.29 2.44
C LYS A 141 26.51 -0.23 3.44
N THR A 142 26.72 0.96 2.91
CA THR A 142 27.27 2.09 3.64
C THR A 142 26.18 3.14 3.70
N PHE A 143 25.69 3.42 4.90
CA PHE A 143 24.59 4.35 5.15
C PHE A 143 25.12 5.57 5.87
N TYR A 144 24.65 6.75 5.48
CA TYR A 144 24.86 7.95 6.28
C TYR A 144 23.73 8.07 7.30
N ASN A 145 24.07 8.05 8.58
CA ASN A 145 23.13 8.26 9.67
C ASN A 145 23.06 9.76 9.96
N GLU A 146 21.97 10.39 9.58
CA GLU A 146 21.76 11.84 9.75
C GLU A 146 21.76 12.26 11.22
N LYS A 147 21.27 11.42 12.13
CA LYS A 147 21.21 11.73 13.57
C LYS A 147 22.60 11.73 14.21
N THR A 148 23.48 10.85 13.75
CA THR A 148 24.82 10.71 14.31
C THR A 148 25.92 11.35 13.46
N HIS A 149 25.56 11.87 12.27
CA HIS A 149 26.48 12.37 11.25
C HIS A 149 27.62 11.41 10.92
N LYS A 150 27.35 10.10 11.00
CA LYS A 150 28.34 9.04 10.77
C LYS A 150 27.93 8.14 9.64
N THR A 151 28.95 7.65 8.96
CA THR A 151 28.79 6.59 7.98
C THR A 151 28.85 5.24 8.69
N GLU A 152 27.78 4.47 8.60
CA GLU A 152 27.64 3.14 9.17
C GLU A 152 27.69 2.09 8.08
N LYS A 153 28.50 1.03 8.29
CA LYS A 153 28.54 -0.12 7.39
C LYS A 153 27.66 -1.22 7.93
N ILE A 154 26.61 -1.56 7.18
CA ILE A 154 25.71 -2.67 7.50
C ILE A 154 26.08 -3.84 6.60
N LYS A 155 26.49 -4.95 7.24
CA LYS A 155 26.66 -6.23 6.54
C LYS A 155 25.29 -6.83 6.28
N ILE A 156 25.04 -7.21 5.02
CA ILE A 156 23.83 -7.89 4.57
C ILE A 156 24.26 -9.33 4.21
N PRO A 157 23.93 -10.33 5.06
CA PRO A 157 24.34 -11.71 4.82
C PRO A 157 23.75 -12.29 3.53
N LYS A 158 24.44 -13.27 2.95
CA LYS A 158 23.90 -14.12 1.90
C LYS A 158 22.57 -14.74 2.34
N GLY A 159 21.61 -14.74 1.43
CA GLY A 159 20.28 -15.32 1.63
C GLY A 159 19.27 -14.41 2.31
N THR A 160 19.65 -13.17 2.63
CA THR A 160 18.73 -12.13 3.10
C THR A 160 17.64 -11.92 2.06
N LEU A 161 16.38 -11.86 2.51
CA LEU A 161 15.23 -11.63 1.64
C LEU A 161 14.80 -10.17 1.74
N PHE A 162 14.44 -9.60 0.61
CA PHE A 162 13.81 -8.30 0.49
C PHE A 162 12.49 -8.50 -0.22
N SER A 163 11.38 -8.41 0.51
CA SER A 163 10.05 -8.56 -0.09
C SER A 163 9.39 -7.22 -0.31
N ASN A 164 8.41 -7.19 -1.23
CA ASN A 164 7.62 -6.01 -1.55
C ASN A 164 8.51 -4.83 -1.99
N VAL A 165 9.47 -5.09 -2.87
CA VAL A 165 10.32 -4.03 -3.42
C VAL A 165 9.46 -3.11 -4.29
N VAL A 166 9.40 -1.83 -3.93
CA VAL A 166 8.55 -0.81 -4.58
C VAL A 166 9.36 0.44 -4.89
N TYR A 167 9.03 1.10 -6.00
CA TYR A 167 9.63 2.37 -6.38
C TYR A 167 8.81 3.54 -5.83
N TYR A 168 9.46 4.45 -5.12
CA TYR A 168 8.78 5.65 -4.60
C TYR A 168 8.95 6.85 -5.53
N GLY A 169 10.17 7.16 -5.93
CA GLY A 169 10.53 8.35 -6.70
C GLY A 169 12.05 8.55 -6.65
N GLU A 170 12.62 9.32 -7.57
CA GLU A 170 14.04 9.74 -7.52
C GLU A 170 15.06 8.60 -7.36
N ASN A 171 14.86 7.52 -8.12
CA ASN A 171 15.65 6.28 -8.01
C ASN A 171 15.65 5.65 -6.60
N PHE A 172 14.65 5.93 -5.75
CA PHE A 172 14.56 5.38 -4.40
C PHE A 172 13.52 4.25 -4.31
N CYS A 173 13.94 3.14 -3.74
CA CYS A 173 13.13 1.93 -3.58
C CYS A 173 12.98 1.56 -2.10
N GLY A 174 11.77 1.15 -1.72
CA GLY A 174 11.45 0.59 -0.40
C GLY A 174 11.24 -0.91 -0.46
N SER A 175 11.46 -1.57 0.66
CA SER A 175 11.27 -3.02 0.81
C SER A 175 11.12 -3.43 2.28
N ILE A 176 10.76 -4.68 2.50
CA ILE A 176 10.82 -5.32 3.81
C ILE A 176 11.99 -6.29 3.83
N GLN A 177 13.04 -5.94 4.57
CA GLN A 177 14.19 -6.82 4.79
C GLN A 177 13.86 -7.87 5.85
N THR A 178 14.05 -9.13 5.51
CA THR A 178 13.89 -10.27 6.42
C THR A 178 15.23 -10.93 6.69
N VAL A 179 15.66 -10.92 7.96
CA VAL A 179 16.88 -11.59 8.45
C VAL A 179 16.47 -12.58 9.54
N GLY A 180 16.52 -13.88 9.24
CA GLY A 180 16.00 -14.91 10.13
C GLY A 180 14.49 -14.72 10.36
N LYS A 181 14.10 -14.41 11.61
CA LYS A 181 12.70 -14.14 11.98
C LYS A 181 12.36 -12.65 12.06
N THR A 182 13.35 -11.77 11.93
CA THR A 182 13.17 -10.33 12.07
C THR A 182 12.83 -9.71 10.72
N LYS A 183 11.76 -8.91 10.70
CA LYS A 183 11.37 -8.10 9.54
C LYS A 183 11.54 -6.62 9.89
N ARG A 184 12.08 -5.84 8.97
CA ARG A 184 12.20 -4.39 9.13
C ARG A 184 12.08 -3.67 7.79
N PRO A 185 11.59 -2.42 7.78
CA PRO A 185 11.68 -1.57 6.61
C PRO A 185 13.13 -1.43 6.16
N PHE A 186 13.35 -1.40 4.86
CA PHE A 186 14.65 -1.16 4.25
C PHE A 186 14.45 -0.37 2.97
N SER A 187 15.15 0.74 2.86
CA SER A 187 15.06 1.62 1.70
C SER A 187 16.46 1.96 1.21
N GLU A 188 16.62 2.00 -0.11
CA GLU A 188 17.90 2.18 -0.79
C GLU A 188 17.64 2.66 -2.22
N GLY A 189 18.69 3.13 -2.90
CA GLY A 189 18.66 3.30 -4.36
C GLY A 189 18.13 2.05 -5.07
N CYS A 190 17.31 2.22 -6.10
CA CYS A 190 16.72 1.11 -6.85
C CYS A 190 17.78 0.27 -7.57
N ASP A 191 18.92 0.87 -7.94
CA ASP A 191 20.10 0.20 -8.45
C ASP A 191 20.60 -0.92 -7.52
N PHE A 192 20.39 -0.79 -6.20
CA PHE A 192 20.70 -1.85 -5.26
C PHE A 192 19.92 -3.13 -5.53
N PHE A 193 18.69 -3.05 -6.01
CA PHE A 193 17.85 -4.19 -6.30
C PHE A 193 17.99 -4.65 -7.75
N PHE A 194 17.91 -3.72 -8.70
CA PHE A 194 17.77 -4.04 -10.12
C PHE A 194 19.10 -4.19 -10.86
N ASP A 195 20.16 -3.49 -10.44
CA ASP A 195 21.45 -3.44 -11.16
C ASP A 195 22.59 -4.15 -10.39
N ASN A 196 22.32 -4.61 -9.18
CA ASN A 196 23.32 -5.22 -8.32
C ASN A 196 23.45 -6.73 -8.58
N LYS A 197 24.63 -7.16 -9.04
CA LYS A 197 24.99 -8.57 -9.26
C LYS A 197 24.86 -9.49 -8.03
N ASP A 198 24.83 -8.93 -6.81
CA ASP A 198 24.68 -9.69 -5.57
C ASP A 198 23.21 -9.94 -5.21
N MET A 199 22.28 -9.41 -6.01
CA MET A 199 20.83 -9.55 -5.84
C MET A 199 20.25 -10.40 -6.97
N VAL A 200 19.35 -11.30 -6.61
CA VAL A 200 18.57 -12.08 -7.58
C VAL A 200 17.10 -11.87 -7.29
N ARG A 201 16.34 -11.50 -8.32
CA ARG A 201 14.88 -11.43 -8.27
C ARG A 201 14.32 -12.85 -8.14
N ILE A 202 13.50 -13.08 -7.12
CA ILE A 202 12.91 -14.38 -6.80
C ILE A 202 11.38 -14.42 -6.97
N ALA A 203 10.74 -13.25 -7.14
CA ALA A 203 9.36 -13.14 -7.56
C ALA A 203 9.22 -12.00 -8.57
N ASP A 204 8.49 -12.28 -9.65
CA ASP A 204 8.17 -11.34 -10.71
C ASP A 204 6.66 -11.38 -11.00
N GLY A 205 5.95 -10.34 -10.57
CA GLY A 205 4.54 -10.15 -10.86
C GLY A 205 4.27 -9.60 -12.27
N GLY A 206 5.30 -9.39 -13.09
CA GLY A 206 5.24 -8.76 -14.40
C GLY A 206 5.16 -7.24 -14.35
N ASP A 207 5.16 -6.63 -15.53
CA ASP A 207 5.00 -5.19 -15.74
C ASP A 207 3.53 -4.80 -15.50
N PHE A 208 3.19 -4.60 -14.24
CA PHE A 208 1.87 -4.13 -13.81
C PHE A 208 2.06 -2.92 -12.91
N SER A 209 1.37 -1.83 -13.20
CA SER A 209 1.31 -0.65 -12.34
C SER A 209 -0.03 0.05 -12.52
N GLU A 210 -0.65 0.41 -11.41
CA GLU A 210 -1.88 1.19 -11.37
C GLU A 210 -1.79 2.23 -10.27
N GLN A 211 -2.39 3.40 -10.53
CA GLN A 211 -2.53 4.46 -9.56
C GLN A 211 -4.01 4.61 -9.17
N TRP A 212 -4.24 4.72 -7.87
CA TRP A 212 -5.57 4.79 -7.30
C TRP A 212 -5.66 5.93 -6.30
N LEU A 213 -6.85 6.55 -6.25
CA LEU A 213 -7.24 7.58 -5.31
C LEU A 213 -8.23 6.97 -4.32
N TYR A 214 -8.01 7.18 -3.03
CA TYR A 214 -8.99 6.89 -1.99
C TYR A 214 -9.65 8.18 -1.53
N LEU A 215 -10.94 8.28 -1.84
CA LEU A 215 -11.72 9.49 -1.69
C LEU A 215 -12.72 9.32 -0.54
N LYS A 216 -12.81 10.36 0.31
CA LYS A 216 -13.87 10.52 1.29
C LYS A 216 -14.93 11.43 0.67
N CYS A 217 -16.04 10.84 0.25
CA CYS A 217 -17.13 11.54 -0.41
C CYS A 217 -17.89 12.43 0.58
N GLU A 218 -18.54 13.50 0.11
CA GLU A 218 -19.37 14.36 0.97
C GLU A 218 -20.60 13.61 1.52
N GLU A 219 -21.11 12.60 0.79
CA GLU A 219 -22.19 11.71 1.22
C GLU A 219 -21.85 10.97 2.52
N LYS A 220 -22.88 10.72 3.34
CA LYS A 220 -22.76 9.98 4.61
C LYS A 220 -23.40 8.59 4.51
N ASP A 221 -22.76 7.61 5.14
CA ASP A 221 -23.32 6.27 5.32
C ASP A 221 -24.38 6.24 6.44
N SER A 222 -24.98 5.08 6.68
CA SER A 222 -26.00 4.88 7.73
C SER A 222 -25.49 5.16 9.15
N ASN A 223 -24.18 5.26 9.34
CA ASN A 223 -23.54 5.56 10.62
C ASN A 223 -23.05 7.01 10.71
N GLY A 224 -23.39 7.86 9.73
CA GLY A 224 -22.99 9.27 9.68
C GLY A 224 -21.53 9.50 9.28
N LYS A 225 -20.81 8.47 8.79
CA LYS A 225 -19.43 8.60 8.31
C LYS A 225 -19.41 8.90 6.82
N ASN A 226 -18.38 9.60 6.32
CA ASN A 226 -18.24 9.83 4.89
C ASN A 226 -18.15 8.49 4.14
N VAL A 227 -18.92 8.37 3.06
CA VAL A 227 -18.81 7.27 2.11
C VAL A 227 -17.39 7.26 1.56
N LYS A 228 -16.82 6.06 1.41
CA LYS A 228 -15.47 5.84 0.91
C LYS A 228 -15.54 5.31 -0.51
N ALA A 229 -14.74 5.87 -1.41
CA ALA A 229 -14.63 5.42 -2.79
C ALA A 229 -13.17 5.25 -3.21
N PHE A 230 -12.90 4.21 -4.00
CA PHE A 230 -11.64 4.02 -4.70
C PHE A 230 -11.85 4.36 -6.17
N VAL A 231 -10.94 5.11 -6.78
CA VAL A 231 -11.02 5.44 -8.21
C VAL A 231 -9.64 5.29 -8.82
N LYS A 232 -9.54 4.54 -9.92
CA LYS A 232 -8.32 4.49 -10.72
C LYS A 232 -8.13 5.84 -11.40
N ASP A 233 -6.91 6.33 -11.45
CA ASP A 233 -6.57 7.60 -12.09
C ASP A 233 -7.13 7.73 -13.52
N THR A 234 -6.99 6.69 -14.33
CA THR A 234 -7.51 6.62 -15.70
C THR A 234 -9.03 6.69 -15.76
N ASP A 235 -9.69 6.02 -14.82
CA ASP A 235 -11.15 5.99 -14.75
C ASP A 235 -11.68 7.35 -14.31
N LEU A 236 -11.00 8.03 -13.39
CA LEU A 236 -11.36 9.37 -12.96
C LEU A 236 -11.22 10.38 -14.11
N LEU A 237 -10.12 10.33 -14.85
CA LEU A 237 -9.90 11.19 -16.03
C LEU A 237 -10.90 10.96 -17.16
N SER A 238 -11.54 9.79 -17.23
CA SER A 238 -12.56 9.49 -18.23
C SER A 238 -13.93 10.11 -17.92
N GLN A 239 -14.12 10.66 -16.72
CA GLN A 239 -15.41 11.18 -16.28
C GLN A 239 -15.66 12.61 -16.76
N PRO A 240 -16.94 13.01 -16.93
CA PRO A 240 -17.28 14.34 -17.38
C PRO A 240 -16.69 15.43 -16.47
N ARG A 241 -16.19 16.50 -17.08
CA ARG A 241 -15.68 17.71 -16.39
C ARG A 241 -14.42 17.49 -15.56
N ILE A 242 -13.73 16.37 -15.75
CA ILE A 242 -12.39 16.13 -15.21
C ILE A 242 -11.40 16.22 -16.35
N SER A 243 -10.27 16.86 -16.09
CA SER A 243 -9.24 17.11 -17.10
C SER A 243 -7.86 16.77 -16.56
N LYS A 244 -6.92 16.57 -17.47
CA LYS A 244 -5.52 16.31 -17.13
C LYS A 244 -4.80 17.65 -16.97
N GLY A 245 -4.36 17.94 -15.75
CA GLY A 245 -3.42 19.02 -15.47
C GLY A 245 -1.99 18.63 -15.84
N CYS A 246 -1.00 19.34 -15.31
CA CYS A 246 0.40 19.09 -15.62
C CYS A 246 1.33 19.55 -14.50
N PRO A 247 2.56 19.02 -14.46
CA PRO A 247 3.63 19.61 -13.68
C PRO A 247 3.91 21.04 -14.16
N ALA A 248 4.14 21.95 -13.22
CA ALA A 248 4.58 23.31 -13.52
C ALA A 248 6.10 23.44 -13.32
N GLU A 249 6.60 22.88 -12.22
CA GLU A 249 8.01 22.79 -11.83
C GLU A 249 8.15 21.66 -10.80
N TYR A 250 9.39 21.37 -10.39
CA TYR A 250 9.63 20.30 -9.42
C TYR A 250 8.86 20.57 -8.12
N GLY A 251 8.05 19.61 -7.67
CA GLY A 251 7.22 19.76 -6.48
C GLY A 251 5.98 20.66 -6.66
N LYS A 252 5.59 21.01 -7.90
CA LYS A 252 4.41 21.85 -8.16
C LYS A 252 3.64 21.42 -9.40
N VAL A 253 2.33 21.57 -9.33
CA VAL A 253 1.39 21.25 -10.40
C VAL A 253 0.45 22.40 -10.69
N GLN A 254 -0.15 22.37 -11.88
CA GLN A 254 -1.11 23.38 -12.32
C GLN A 254 -2.29 22.76 -13.04
N SER A 255 -3.37 23.54 -13.13
CA SER A 255 -4.63 23.18 -13.78
C SER A 255 -4.48 22.96 -15.27
N ALA A 256 -5.40 22.20 -15.85
CA ALA A 256 -5.40 21.88 -17.28
C ALA A 256 -5.41 23.14 -18.15
N LYS A 257 -6.09 24.19 -17.69
CA LYS A 257 -6.15 25.50 -18.35
C LYS A 257 -4.77 26.16 -18.48
N ASN A 258 -3.89 25.94 -17.52
CA ASN A 258 -2.56 26.57 -17.46
C ASN A 258 -1.46 25.68 -18.08
N CYS A 259 -1.81 24.47 -18.56
CA CYS A 259 -0.83 23.51 -19.08
C CYS A 259 -0.30 23.77 -20.49
N ALA A 260 -0.90 24.73 -21.19
CA ALA A 260 -0.43 25.19 -22.48
C ALA A 260 -0.70 26.69 -22.58
N GLN A 261 0.24 27.47 -22.07
CA GLN A 261 0.58 28.79 -22.61
C GLN A 261 1.99 28.70 -23.18
#